data_AF-A0A956JXY1-F1
#
_entry.id   AF-A0A956JXY1-F1
#
_cell.length_a   1.000
_cell.length_b   1.000
_cell.length_c   1.000
_cell.angle_alpha   90.00
_cell.angle_beta   90.00
_cell.angle_gamma   90.00
#
_symmetry.space_group_name_H-M   'P 1'
#
loop_
_entity.id
_entity.type
_entity.pdbx_description
1 polymer ?
#
loop_
_entity_poly.entity_id
_entity_poly.type
_entity_poly.pdbx_seq_one_letter_code
_entity_poly.pdbx_strand_id
1 'polypeptide(L)'
;MSSIRLSLVASLASLVLVPLAACGSDTGDAPDASLQLLDAPPPPDAEPPPDAPACQLTECDGLCTDTDVDPLNCGVCGMECQGGAECSGGDCVCVVDYVPATPSFLFSQTNGTAVPGATAGFGIYSYAGVANLMLAAYPTDTVVIGQDYDLSMGTVGTPPLLGVSYDFDVQNQMPSNVIHYATAGTLVFDTICTDGFTGHATDVTFSGVTSLTNPTIDPNGCTFTVASVSFAFGAACQNQ
;
A
#
# COMPACT_ATOMS: atom_id res chain seq x y z
N MET A 1 26.61 56.39 26.12
CA MET A 1 25.84 56.02 27.33
C MET A 1 25.95 54.51 27.47
N SER A 2 27.02 54.05 28.12
CA SER A 2 27.02 53.56 29.52
C SER A 2 26.30 52.21 29.63
N SER A 3 26.97 51.08 29.37
CA SER A 3 27.72 50.25 30.35
C SER A 3 26.79 49.45 31.26
N ILE A 4 27.00 48.11 31.37
CA ILE A 4 27.18 47.34 32.63
C ILE A 4 27.12 45.80 32.39
N ARG A 5 28.31 45.17 32.51
CA ARG A 5 28.72 43.93 33.23
C ARG A 5 28.05 42.59 32.85
N LEU A 6 28.76 41.58 32.32
CA LEU A 6 29.87 40.76 32.87
C LEU A 6 29.52 40.08 34.21
N SER A 7 29.19 38.78 34.18
CA SER A 7 29.36 37.85 35.31
C SER A 7 29.43 36.41 34.80
N LEU A 8 30.65 35.90 34.84
CA LEU A 8 31.09 34.51 34.76
C LEU A 8 30.74 33.82 36.09
N VAL A 9 30.06 32.68 36.09
CA VAL A 9 30.06 31.75 37.24
C VAL A 9 30.17 30.32 36.72
N ALA A 10 31.38 29.77 36.87
CA ALA A 10 31.65 28.34 36.89
C ALA A 10 31.26 27.77 38.26
N SER A 11 30.80 26.51 38.31
CA SER A 11 30.76 25.56 39.46
C SER A 11 29.50 24.70 39.36
N LEU A 12 29.43 23.42 39.67
CA LEU A 12 30.36 22.36 40.06
C LEU A 12 29.50 21.08 40.06
N ALA A 13 30.16 19.96 39.79
CA ALA A 13 29.64 18.61 39.89
C ALA A 13 28.69 18.35 41.09
N SER A 14 27.62 17.59 40.86
CA SER A 14 26.97 16.82 41.91
C SER A 14 26.73 15.41 41.39
N LEU A 15 27.74 14.60 41.68
CA LEU A 15 27.83 13.16 41.55
C LEU A 15 26.91 12.54 42.62
N VAL A 16 25.79 11.93 42.22
CA VAL A 16 24.99 11.10 43.13
C VAL A 16 25.37 9.65 42.88
N LEU A 17 26.22 9.12 43.76
CA LEU A 17 26.49 7.69 43.89
C LEU A 17 25.23 6.98 44.41
N VAL A 18 24.71 6.03 43.65
CA VAL A 18 23.86 4.97 44.18
C VAL A 18 24.74 3.73 44.38
N PRO A 19 24.93 3.24 45.61
CA PRO A 19 25.62 1.98 45.84
C PRO A 19 24.60 0.83 45.74
N LEU A 20 24.56 0.12 44.60
CA LEU A 20 24.05 -1.24 44.59
C LEU A 20 25.17 -2.17 45.07
N ALA A 21 25.22 -2.38 46.39
CA ALA A 21 25.82 -3.56 46.97
C ALA A 21 24.73 -4.62 47.11
N ALA A 22 24.65 -5.54 46.16
CA ALA A 22 24.08 -6.87 46.37
C ALA A 22 25.02 -7.87 45.71
N CYS A 23 25.71 -8.59 46.59
CA CYS A 23 26.70 -9.60 46.33
C CYS A 23 26.03 -10.87 45.80
N GLY A 24 26.52 -11.37 44.66
CA GLY A 24 26.28 -12.72 44.16
C GLY A 24 27.60 -13.22 43.58
N SER A 25 28.35 -13.91 44.42
CA SER A 25 29.72 -14.40 44.29
C SER A 25 29.93 -15.43 43.18
N ASP A 26 31.03 -15.23 42.43
CA ASP A 26 32.04 -16.19 41.93
C ASP A 26 31.55 -17.58 41.45
N THR A 27 31.89 -18.08 40.26
CA THR A 27 33.24 -18.22 39.70
C THR A 27 33.16 -18.62 38.21
N GLY A 28 34.02 -18.08 37.35
CA GLY A 28 34.46 -18.78 36.13
C GLY A 28 34.57 -17.91 34.88
N ASP A 29 35.80 -17.46 34.61
CA ASP A 29 36.38 -17.12 33.31
C ASP A 29 35.68 -16.13 32.35
N ALA A 30 36.38 -15.02 32.09
CA ALA A 30 36.18 -14.08 30.97
C ALA A 30 36.67 -14.70 29.64
N PRO A 31 36.61 -14.03 28.46
CA PRO A 31 35.97 -12.76 28.08
C PRO A 31 35.09 -12.86 26.79
N ASP A 32 34.47 -11.74 26.40
CA ASP A 32 33.96 -11.40 25.07
C ASP A 32 33.53 -12.54 24.13
N ALA A 33 32.21 -12.75 24.06
CA ALA A 33 31.56 -13.11 22.80
C ALA A 33 30.38 -12.16 22.60
N SER A 34 30.61 -11.21 21.71
CA SER A 34 29.64 -10.54 20.85
C SER A 34 28.24 -11.13 20.92
N LEU A 35 27.25 -10.25 21.13
CA LEU A 35 25.90 -10.43 20.61
C LEU A 35 25.98 -10.57 19.07
N GLN A 36 26.35 -11.76 18.63
CA GLN A 36 26.10 -12.29 17.31
C GLN A 36 25.35 -13.61 17.51
N LEU A 37 24.09 -13.50 17.92
CA LEU A 37 23.08 -14.39 17.36
C LEU A 37 22.81 -13.88 15.94
N LEU A 38 23.83 -14.02 15.10
CA LEU A 38 23.62 -14.30 13.70
C LEU A 38 23.05 -15.71 13.72
N ASP A 39 21.78 -15.83 13.35
CA ASP A 39 21.18 -17.09 12.93
C ASP A 39 22.12 -17.72 11.90
N ALA A 40 22.99 -18.61 12.38
CA ALA A 40 23.71 -19.50 11.50
C ALA A 40 22.62 -20.34 10.82
N PRO A 41 22.53 -20.34 9.48
CA PRO A 41 21.57 -21.19 8.81
C PRO A 41 21.78 -22.63 9.30
N PRO A 42 20.70 -23.35 9.66
CA PRO A 42 20.83 -24.70 10.17
C PRO A 42 21.66 -25.53 9.18
N PRO A 43 22.49 -26.47 9.69
CA PRO A 43 23.22 -27.40 8.84
C PRO A 43 22.27 -28.01 7.81
N PRO A 44 22.69 -28.22 6.55
CA PRO A 44 21.82 -28.74 5.49
C PRO A 44 21.20 -30.11 5.81
N ASP A 45 21.70 -30.79 6.85
CA ASP A 45 21.26 -32.11 7.31
C ASP A 45 20.73 -32.11 8.76
N ALA A 46 20.40 -30.94 9.33
CA ALA A 46 19.78 -30.90 10.65
C ALA A 46 18.35 -31.45 10.56
N GLU A 47 18.14 -32.68 11.03
CA GLU A 47 16.79 -33.20 11.24
C GLU A 47 16.01 -32.23 12.15
N PRO A 48 14.75 -31.90 11.82
CA PRO A 48 13.93 -31.06 12.67
C PRO A 48 13.87 -31.65 14.08
N PRO A 49 13.83 -30.81 15.14
CA PRO A 49 13.69 -31.29 16.50
C PRO A 49 12.50 -32.26 16.59
N PRO A 50 12.63 -33.39 17.29
CA PRO A 50 11.57 -34.40 17.39
C PRO A 50 10.27 -33.87 18.02
N ASP A 51 10.30 -32.67 18.61
CA ASP A 51 9.17 -31.98 19.24
C ASP A 51 8.74 -30.70 18.49
N ALA A 52 9.19 -30.48 17.25
CA ALA A 52 8.70 -29.35 16.44
C ALA A 52 7.19 -29.52 16.18
N PRO A 53 6.38 -28.46 16.35
CA PRO A 53 4.94 -28.56 16.10
C PRO A 53 4.71 -28.95 14.64
N ALA A 54 4.06 -30.09 14.43
CA ALA A 54 3.74 -30.56 13.10
C ALA A 54 2.86 -29.56 12.37
N CYS A 55 3.15 -29.30 11.10
CA CYS A 55 2.36 -28.41 10.27
C CYS A 55 0.92 -28.92 10.16
N GLN A 56 -0.04 -28.10 10.57
CA GLN A 56 -1.48 -28.43 10.46
C GLN A 56 -2.09 -27.92 9.14
N LEU A 57 -1.27 -27.27 8.31
CA LEU A 57 -1.60 -26.72 6.98
C LEU A 57 -0.63 -27.31 5.95
N THR A 58 -0.42 -26.64 4.82
CA THR A 58 0.54 -27.05 3.80
C THR A 58 1.91 -26.45 4.11
N GLU A 59 2.96 -27.28 4.10
CA GLU A 59 4.33 -26.81 4.25
C GLU A 59 4.85 -26.25 2.92
N CYS A 60 5.02 -24.92 2.86
CA CYS A 60 5.55 -24.19 1.70
C CYS A 60 6.87 -23.51 2.10
N ASP A 61 7.98 -23.96 1.51
CA ASP A 61 9.34 -23.43 1.79
C ASP A 61 9.71 -23.36 3.29
N GLY A 62 9.27 -24.36 4.07
CA GLY A 62 9.52 -24.44 5.52
C GLY A 62 8.59 -23.58 6.38
N LEU A 63 7.59 -22.94 5.78
CA LEU A 63 6.51 -22.24 6.46
C LEU A 63 5.20 -23.04 6.37
N CYS A 64 4.40 -22.99 7.43
CA CYS A 64 3.04 -23.53 7.41
C CYS A 64 2.08 -22.50 6.83
N THR A 65 1.63 -22.74 5.61
CA THR A 65 0.82 -21.82 4.83
C THR A 65 -0.58 -22.37 4.60
N ASP A 66 -1.58 -21.52 4.80
CA ASP A 66 -2.95 -21.82 4.43
C ASP A 66 -3.14 -21.53 2.93
N THR A 67 -3.01 -22.58 2.12
CA THR A 67 -3.13 -22.49 0.66
C THR A 67 -4.55 -22.15 0.21
N ASP A 68 -5.55 -22.18 1.11
CA ASP A 68 -6.92 -21.83 0.73
C ASP A 68 -7.15 -20.32 0.67
N VAL A 69 -6.25 -19.52 1.25
CA VAL A 69 -6.39 -18.06 1.35
C VAL A 69 -5.09 -17.29 1.06
N ASP A 70 -3.94 -17.95 0.98
CA ASP A 70 -2.67 -17.28 0.66
C ASP A 70 -2.54 -17.02 -0.86
N PRO A 71 -2.57 -15.74 -1.31
CA PRO A 71 -2.44 -15.41 -2.73
C PRO A 71 -1.08 -15.77 -3.34
N LEU A 72 -0.04 -16.04 -2.54
CA LEU A 72 1.28 -16.46 -3.05
C LEU A 72 1.41 -18.01 -3.13
N ASN A 73 0.45 -18.74 -2.57
CA ASN A 73 0.48 -20.20 -2.44
C ASN A 73 -0.92 -20.81 -2.67
N CYS A 74 -1.70 -20.24 -3.59
CA CYS A 74 -3.11 -20.56 -3.72
C CYS A 74 -3.34 -21.96 -4.28
N GLY A 75 -4.02 -22.82 -3.50
CA GLY A 75 -4.29 -24.22 -3.78
C GLY A 75 -3.07 -25.13 -3.63
N VAL A 76 -1.87 -24.66 -4.01
CA VAL A 76 -0.59 -25.35 -3.83
C VAL A 76 0.56 -24.34 -3.61
N CYS A 77 1.63 -24.78 -2.96
CA CYS A 77 2.81 -23.96 -2.71
C CYS A 77 3.40 -23.37 -4.01
N GLY A 78 3.74 -22.08 -3.97
CA GLY A 78 4.33 -21.34 -5.08
C GLY A 78 3.37 -20.99 -6.23
N MET A 79 2.08 -21.31 -6.11
CA MET A 79 1.06 -20.88 -7.07
C MET A 79 0.55 -19.49 -6.68
N GLU A 80 1.16 -18.46 -7.24
CA GLU A 80 0.71 -17.08 -7.04
C GLU A 80 -0.50 -16.73 -7.92
N CYS A 81 -1.49 -16.07 -7.32
CA CYS A 81 -2.60 -15.48 -8.03
C CYS A 81 -2.13 -14.26 -8.83
N GLN A 82 -2.14 -14.41 -10.14
CA GLN A 82 -1.75 -13.36 -11.08
C GLN A 82 -2.88 -12.35 -11.27
N GLY A 83 -2.53 -11.19 -11.82
CA GLY A 83 -3.54 -10.30 -12.39
C GLY A 83 -4.47 -9.62 -11.40
N GLY A 84 -4.14 -9.63 -10.11
CA GLY A 84 -4.97 -9.04 -9.06
C GLY A 84 -6.14 -9.93 -8.61
N ALA A 85 -6.07 -11.24 -8.87
CA ALA A 85 -6.97 -12.21 -8.26
C ALA A 85 -6.61 -12.43 -6.78
N GLU A 86 -7.63 -12.70 -5.95
CA GLU A 86 -7.44 -13.17 -4.57
C GLU A 86 -7.50 -14.70 -4.51
N CYS A 87 -6.90 -15.29 -3.47
CA CYS A 87 -7.06 -16.71 -3.22
C CYS A 87 -8.31 -16.96 -2.37
N SER A 88 -9.23 -17.77 -2.90
CA SER A 88 -10.45 -18.15 -2.19
C SER A 88 -10.73 -19.64 -2.35
N GLY A 89 -10.54 -20.41 -1.27
CA GLY A 89 -10.78 -21.85 -1.27
C GLY A 89 -9.78 -22.63 -2.13
N GLY A 90 -8.57 -22.09 -2.30
CA GLY A 90 -7.51 -22.69 -3.10
C GLY A 90 -7.58 -22.38 -4.60
N ASP A 91 -8.49 -21.49 -5.00
CA ASP A 91 -8.62 -21.02 -6.38
C ASP A 91 -8.38 -19.50 -6.46
N CYS A 92 -7.68 -19.07 -7.51
CA CYS A 92 -7.52 -17.65 -7.83
C CYS A 92 -8.79 -17.09 -8.45
N VAL A 93 -9.45 -16.16 -7.76
CA VAL A 93 -10.72 -15.57 -8.16
C VAL A 93 -10.60 -14.06 -8.35
N CYS A 94 -11.29 -13.53 -9.36
CA CYS A 94 -11.33 -12.08 -9.58
C CYS A 94 -12.36 -11.43 -8.66
N VAL A 95 -11.91 -10.46 -7.89
CA VAL A 95 -12.80 -9.63 -7.07
C VAL A 95 -13.45 -8.58 -7.95
N VAL A 96 -14.78 -8.62 -7.97
CA VAL A 96 -15.63 -7.64 -8.64
C VAL A 96 -16.51 -6.95 -7.60
N ASP A 97 -17.17 -5.86 -7.96
CA ASP A 97 -18.12 -5.13 -7.09
C ASP A 97 -17.52 -4.40 -5.86
N TYR A 98 -16.19 -4.33 -5.73
CA TYR A 98 -15.56 -3.56 -4.65
C TYR A 98 -15.51 -2.05 -4.89
N VAL A 99 -15.94 -1.58 -6.07
CA VAL A 99 -16.02 -0.17 -6.44
C VAL A 99 -17.48 0.29 -6.40
N PRO A 100 -17.95 0.91 -5.29
CA PRO A 100 -19.32 1.42 -5.22
C PRO A 100 -19.49 2.68 -6.08
N ALA A 101 -20.73 2.99 -6.47
CA ALA A 101 -21.04 4.16 -7.28
C ALA A 101 -20.64 5.50 -6.62
N THR A 102 -20.62 5.55 -5.28
CA THR A 102 -20.17 6.71 -4.49
C THR A 102 -19.31 6.24 -3.33
N PRO A 103 -17.99 6.02 -3.53
CA PRO A 103 -17.10 5.58 -2.47
C PRO A 103 -17.04 6.58 -1.32
N SER A 104 -17.32 6.09 -0.11
CA SER A 104 -17.17 6.88 1.11
C SER A 104 -15.71 6.85 1.55
N PHE A 105 -14.93 7.82 1.08
CA PHE A 105 -13.52 7.91 1.42
C PHE A 105 -13.33 8.20 2.91
N LEU A 106 -12.59 7.32 3.60
CA LEU A 106 -12.11 7.51 4.97
C LEU A 106 -11.04 8.61 5.02
N PHE A 107 -10.26 8.70 3.95
CA PHE A 107 -9.21 9.68 3.76
C PHE A 107 -9.09 9.99 2.27
N SER A 108 -8.90 11.26 1.94
CA SER A 108 -8.59 11.67 0.57
C SER A 108 -7.67 12.88 0.54
N GLN A 109 -6.75 12.89 -0.41
CA GLN A 109 -5.86 14.02 -0.68
C GLN A 109 -5.60 14.20 -2.17
N THR A 110 -5.08 15.38 -2.51
CA THR A 110 -4.54 15.68 -3.83
C THR A 110 -3.02 15.89 -3.73
N ASN A 111 -2.31 15.55 -4.81
CA ASN A 111 -0.88 15.76 -4.93
C ASN A 111 -0.51 16.07 -6.38
N GLY A 112 -0.11 17.32 -6.63
CA GLY A 112 0.35 17.81 -7.94
C GLY A 112 1.73 17.34 -8.38
N THR A 113 2.44 16.58 -7.53
CA THR A 113 3.81 16.10 -7.79
C THR A 113 3.90 14.58 -7.89
N ALA A 114 2.81 13.86 -7.58
CA ALA A 114 2.80 12.41 -7.60
C ALA A 114 2.90 11.81 -9.00
N VAL A 115 2.36 12.51 -10.01
CA VAL A 115 2.42 12.09 -11.42
C VAL A 115 3.05 13.24 -12.23
N PRO A 116 4.15 13.01 -12.97
CA PRO A 116 4.79 14.07 -13.75
C PRO A 116 3.81 14.74 -14.74
N GLY A 117 3.65 16.06 -14.64
CA GLY A 117 2.76 16.84 -15.52
C GLY A 117 1.27 16.74 -15.16
N ALA A 118 0.91 16.08 -14.06
CA ALA A 118 -0.47 15.87 -13.68
C ALA A 118 -0.71 16.07 -12.18
N THR A 119 -1.95 16.42 -11.86
CA THR A 119 -2.44 16.40 -10.48
C THR A 119 -3.17 15.09 -10.26
N ALA A 120 -2.79 14.38 -9.21
CA ALA A 120 -3.42 13.14 -8.80
C ALA A 120 -4.21 13.33 -7.51
N GLY A 121 -5.37 12.67 -7.42
CA GLY A 121 -6.17 12.54 -6.21
C GLY A 121 -6.21 11.08 -5.79
N PHE A 122 -6.04 10.84 -4.50
CA PHE A 122 -6.06 9.51 -3.90
C PHE A 122 -7.13 9.48 -2.81
N GLY A 123 -7.84 8.36 -2.71
CA GLY A 123 -8.83 8.16 -1.66
C GLY A 123 -8.87 6.72 -1.18
N ILE A 124 -8.79 6.53 0.13
CA ILE A 124 -8.94 5.22 0.76
C ILE A 124 -10.38 5.08 1.22
N TYR A 125 -11.02 3.96 0.90
CA TYR A 125 -12.40 3.66 1.29
C TYR A 125 -12.51 2.20 1.73
N SER A 126 -13.46 1.92 2.62
CA SER A 126 -13.72 0.55 3.08
C SER A 126 -14.85 -0.07 2.28
N TYR A 127 -14.66 -1.29 1.82
CA TYR A 127 -15.72 -2.12 1.23
C TYR A 127 -15.54 -3.55 1.71
N ALA A 128 -16.64 -4.23 2.08
CA ALA A 128 -16.62 -5.59 2.61
C ALA A 128 -15.66 -5.84 3.79
N GLY A 129 -15.26 -4.79 4.53
CA GLY A 129 -14.33 -4.90 5.67
C GLY A 129 -12.84 -4.81 5.30
N VAL A 130 -12.51 -4.63 4.02
CA VAL A 130 -11.13 -4.41 3.55
C VAL A 130 -10.93 -2.96 3.09
N ALA A 131 -9.69 -2.49 3.16
CA ALA A 131 -9.31 -1.16 2.70
C ALA A 131 -9.06 -1.19 1.19
N ASN A 132 -9.64 -0.24 0.46
CA ASN A 132 -9.49 -0.11 -0.98
C ASN A 132 -8.95 1.28 -1.30
N LEU A 133 -8.29 1.42 -2.44
CA LEU A 133 -7.75 2.67 -2.92
C LEU A 133 -8.42 3.05 -4.25
N MET A 134 -8.70 4.33 -4.41
CA MET A 134 -9.02 4.93 -5.71
C MET A 134 -8.02 6.04 -6.01
N LEU A 135 -7.67 6.14 -7.28
CA LEU A 135 -6.80 7.15 -7.85
C LEU A 135 -7.47 7.74 -9.10
N ALA A 136 -7.53 9.06 -9.20
CA ALA A 136 -7.75 9.71 -10.50
C ALA A 136 -6.66 10.76 -10.71
N ALA A 137 -6.22 10.96 -11.95
CA ALA A 137 -5.29 12.03 -12.26
C ALA A 137 -5.65 12.70 -13.58
N TYR A 138 -5.42 14.01 -13.66
CA TYR A 138 -5.62 14.80 -14.86
C TYR A 138 -4.36 15.57 -15.24
N PRO A 139 -4.10 15.78 -16.53
CA PRO A 139 -2.98 16.60 -17.00
C PRO A 139 -3.21 18.06 -16.62
N THR A 140 -2.20 18.70 -16.02
CA THR A 140 -2.33 20.05 -15.47
C THR A 140 -2.57 21.14 -16.52
N ASP A 141 -2.03 20.96 -17.73
CA ASP A 141 -2.06 22.00 -18.78
C ASP A 141 -3.20 21.81 -19.80
N THR A 142 -3.78 20.61 -19.89
CA THR A 142 -4.70 20.24 -20.99
C THR A 142 -6.07 19.76 -20.53
N VAL A 143 -6.31 19.66 -19.22
CA VAL A 143 -7.63 19.30 -18.71
C VAL A 143 -8.67 20.39 -18.99
N VAL A 144 -9.87 19.97 -19.34
CA VAL A 144 -11.06 20.78 -19.61
C VAL A 144 -12.19 20.22 -18.77
N ILE A 145 -12.75 21.06 -17.90
CA ILE A 145 -13.86 20.69 -17.01
C ILE A 145 -15.11 20.36 -17.84
N GLY A 146 -15.78 19.27 -17.50
CA GLY A 146 -17.00 18.80 -18.18
C GLY A 146 -16.75 18.17 -19.56
N GLN A 147 -15.49 17.96 -19.95
CA GLN A 147 -15.15 17.20 -21.15
C GLN A 147 -15.24 15.70 -20.89
N ASP A 148 -15.82 14.97 -21.85
CA ASP A 148 -15.76 13.51 -21.92
C ASP A 148 -14.37 13.06 -22.38
N TYR A 149 -13.67 12.35 -21.51
CA TYR A 149 -12.41 11.68 -21.82
C TYR A 149 -12.65 10.19 -22.03
N ASP A 150 -12.44 9.72 -23.25
CA ASP A 150 -12.50 8.28 -23.58
C ASP A 150 -11.23 7.57 -23.12
N LEU A 151 -11.39 6.71 -22.11
CA LEU A 151 -10.29 5.97 -21.49
C LEU A 151 -9.73 4.85 -22.38
N SER A 152 -10.43 4.47 -23.46
CA SER A 152 -9.95 3.47 -24.42
C SER A 152 -8.95 4.00 -25.44
N MET A 153 -8.90 5.33 -25.60
CA MET A 153 -8.02 6.00 -26.55
C MET A 153 -6.66 6.39 -25.94
N GLY A 154 -6.55 6.31 -24.62
CA GLY A 154 -5.35 6.66 -23.86
C GLY A 154 -4.32 5.53 -23.75
N THR A 155 -3.10 5.89 -23.37
CA THR A 155 -2.13 4.90 -22.88
C THR A 155 -2.39 4.65 -21.40
N VAL A 156 -2.45 3.39 -20.98
CA VAL A 156 -2.68 3.02 -19.58
C VAL A 156 -1.66 3.72 -18.67
N GLY A 157 -2.13 4.26 -17.54
CA GLY A 157 -1.30 5.01 -16.59
C GLY A 157 -0.94 6.44 -17.02
N THR A 158 -1.39 6.89 -18.19
CA THR A 158 -1.17 8.27 -18.65
C THR A 158 -2.42 9.12 -18.35
N PRO A 159 -2.30 10.27 -17.68
CA PRO A 159 -3.42 11.18 -17.43
C PRO A 159 -4.06 11.70 -18.74
N PRO A 160 -5.39 11.84 -18.82
CA PRO A 160 -6.37 11.58 -17.76
C PRO A 160 -6.56 10.09 -17.49
N LEU A 161 -6.54 9.70 -16.23
CA LEU A 161 -6.64 8.29 -15.79
C LEU A 161 -7.54 8.13 -14.57
N LEU A 162 -8.04 6.91 -14.42
CA LEU A 162 -8.72 6.42 -13.24
C LEU A 162 -8.15 5.03 -12.90
N GLY A 163 -7.92 4.76 -11.63
CA GLY A 163 -7.40 3.48 -11.15
C GLY A 163 -7.97 3.14 -9.78
N VAL A 164 -8.00 1.85 -9.49
CA VAL A 164 -8.49 1.30 -8.24
C VAL A 164 -7.61 0.15 -7.79
N SER A 165 -7.59 -0.09 -6.48
CA SER A 165 -6.93 -1.25 -5.91
C SER A 165 -7.78 -1.82 -4.78
N TYR A 166 -7.79 -3.15 -4.70
CA TYR A 166 -8.47 -3.94 -3.70
C TYR A 166 -7.49 -4.41 -2.63
N ASP A 167 -7.95 -4.45 -1.39
CA ASP A 167 -7.19 -4.87 -0.20
C ASP A 167 -5.80 -4.21 -0.11
N PHE A 168 -5.81 -2.88 -0.13
CA PHE A 168 -4.62 -2.04 -0.11
C PHE A 168 -4.00 -2.01 1.30
N ASP A 169 -2.91 -2.75 1.49
CA ASP A 169 -2.12 -2.73 2.73
C ASP A 169 -1.12 -1.55 2.73
N VAL A 170 -1.42 -0.55 3.57
CA VAL A 170 -0.58 0.64 3.78
C VAL A 170 0.68 0.37 4.61
N GLN A 171 0.75 -0.73 5.36
CA GLN A 171 1.84 -1.01 6.30
C GLN A 171 2.93 -1.88 5.67
N ASN A 172 2.58 -2.91 4.90
CA ASN A 172 3.55 -3.87 4.37
C ASN A 172 4.05 -3.59 2.96
N GLN A 173 3.81 -2.38 2.42
CA GLN A 173 4.24 -2.00 1.07
C GLN A 173 3.85 -3.06 0.03
N MET A 174 2.54 -3.21 -0.19
CA MET A 174 1.96 -3.88 -1.37
C MET A 174 2.32 -5.37 -1.57
N PRO A 175 1.87 -6.30 -0.70
CA PRO A 175 1.82 -7.72 -1.09
C PRO A 175 0.56 -8.08 -1.92
N SER A 176 -0.41 -7.18 -2.10
CA SER A 176 -1.61 -7.42 -2.93
C SER A 176 -1.45 -6.79 -4.32
N ASN A 177 -1.18 -7.62 -5.32
CA ASN A 177 -0.94 -7.28 -6.73
C ASN A 177 -2.17 -6.68 -7.47
N VAL A 178 -3.15 -6.16 -6.74
CA VAL A 178 -4.46 -5.84 -7.29
C VAL A 178 -4.52 -4.37 -7.66
N ILE A 179 -3.75 -3.97 -8.68
CA ILE A 179 -3.84 -2.63 -9.26
C ILE A 179 -4.60 -2.75 -10.58
N HIS A 180 -5.69 -1.99 -10.69
CA HIS A 180 -6.42 -1.87 -11.92
C HIS A 180 -6.42 -0.44 -12.42
N TYR A 181 -6.18 -0.27 -13.71
CA TYR A 181 -6.43 0.99 -14.40
C TYR A 181 -7.65 0.87 -15.29
N ALA A 182 -8.37 1.96 -15.43
CA ALA A 182 -9.44 2.04 -16.41
C ALA A 182 -8.86 1.99 -17.83
N THR A 183 -9.37 1.07 -18.64
CA THR A 183 -8.94 0.81 -20.02
C THR A 183 -10.07 1.06 -21.03
N ALA A 184 -11.28 1.34 -20.56
CA ALA A 184 -12.41 1.78 -21.36
C ALA A 184 -13.41 2.55 -20.48
N GLY A 185 -14.35 3.24 -21.13
CA GLY A 185 -15.36 4.05 -20.47
C GLY A 185 -15.08 5.55 -20.63
N THR A 186 -15.96 6.36 -20.05
CA THR A 186 -15.85 7.81 -20.11
C THR A 186 -15.52 8.36 -18.74
N LEU A 187 -14.51 9.22 -18.66
CA LEU A 187 -14.13 9.97 -17.46
C LEU A 187 -14.44 11.45 -17.67
N VAL A 188 -15.03 12.09 -16.68
CA VAL A 188 -15.31 13.53 -16.67
C VAL A 188 -14.80 14.12 -15.37
N PHE A 189 -14.09 15.23 -15.46
CA PHE A 189 -13.75 16.05 -14.29
C PHE A 189 -14.77 17.18 -14.17
N ASP A 190 -15.56 17.16 -13.10
CA ASP A 190 -16.69 18.08 -12.91
C ASP A 190 -16.27 19.41 -12.30
N THR A 191 -15.33 19.38 -11.36
CA THR A 191 -14.78 20.58 -10.72
C THR A 191 -13.30 20.39 -10.42
N ILE A 192 -12.51 21.45 -10.57
CA ILE A 192 -11.10 21.48 -10.22
C ILE A 192 -10.84 22.80 -9.49
N CYS A 193 -10.23 22.72 -8.30
CA CYS A 193 -9.80 23.86 -7.51
C CYS A 193 -8.40 23.61 -6.93
N THR A 194 -7.87 24.58 -6.17
CA THR A 194 -6.48 24.56 -5.69
C THR A 194 -6.14 23.29 -4.91
N ASP A 195 -7.03 22.86 -4.02
CA ASP A 195 -6.77 21.78 -3.06
C ASP A 195 -7.69 20.56 -3.27
N GLY A 196 -8.43 20.50 -4.38
CA GLY A 196 -9.38 19.42 -4.61
C GLY A 196 -9.98 19.39 -6.01
N PHE A 197 -10.61 18.26 -6.32
CA PHE A 197 -11.37 18.10 -7.57
C PHE A 197 -12.41 17.00 -7.42
N THR A 198 -13.45 17.07 -8.25
CA THR A 198 -14.48 16.05 -8.36
C THR A 198 -14.57 15.55 -9.79
N GLY A 199 -15.04 14.33 -9.95
CA GLY A 199 -15.29 13.76 -11.25
C GLY A 199 -16.20 12.55 -11.15
N HIS A 200 -16.61 12.08 -12.31
CA HIS A 200 -17.35 10.84 -12.44
C HIS A 200 -16.90 10.09 -13.68
N ALA A 201 -17.17 8.81 -13.68
CA ALA A 201 -16.91 7.96 -14.81
C ALA A 201 -18.05 6.97 -15.00
N THR A 202 -18.34 6.64 -16.26
CA THR A 202 -19.46 5.78 -16.67
C THR A 202 -19.00 4.68 -17.60
N ASP A 203 -19.63 3.51 -17.46
CA ASP A 203 -19.33 2.29 -18.21
C ASP A 203 -17.82 1.98 -18.24
N VAL A 204 -17.19 2.09 -17.07
CA VAL A 204 -15.74 2.00 -16.93
C VAL A 204 -15.31 0.55 -16.82
N THR A 205 -14.42 0.12 -17.69
CA THR A 205 -13.76 -1.18 -17.56
C THR A 205 -12.40 -1.00 -16.92
N PHE A 206 -12.18 -1.69 -15.81
CA PHE A 206 -10.92 -1.76 -15.10
C PHE A 206 -10.19 -3.04 -15.48
N SER A 207 -8.90 -2.93 -15.81
CA SER A 207 -8.04 -4.07 -16.14
C SER A 207 -6.82 -4.08 -15.23
N GLY A 208 -6.47 -5.27 -14.76
CA GLY A 208 -5.26 -5.51 -13.97
C GLY A 208 -4.00 -5.11 -14.72
N VAL A 209 -3.04 -4.51 -14.02
CA VAL A 209 -1.75 -4.10 -14.59
C VAL A 209 -0.59 -4.67 -13.78
N THR A 210 0.55 -4.80 -14.44
CA THR A 210 1.77 -5.39 -13.85
C THR A 210 2.59 -4.44 -12.97
N SER A 211 2.35 -3.11 -13.04
CA SER A 211 3.13 -2.11 -12.31
C SER A 211 2.40 -0.77 -12.22
N LEU A 212 2.70 0.04 -11.18
CA LEU A 212 2.21 1.41 -11.04
C LEU A 212 2.98 2.43 -11.88
N THR A 213 4.28 2.23 -12.09
CA THR A 213 5.16 3.24 -12.70
C THR A 213 5.24 3.12 -14.21
N ASN A 214 5.03 1.92 -14.73
CA ASN A 214 4.95 1.65 -16.17
C ASN A 214 3.90 0.54 -16.39
N PRO A 215 2.61 0.86 -16.22
CA PRO A 215 1.56 -0.14 -16.28
C PRO A 215 1.44 -0.70 -17.69
N THR A 216 1.52 -2.03 -17.78
CA THR A 216 1.07 -2.79 -18.95
C THR A 216 -0.12 -3.64 -18.52
N ILE A 217 -1.14 -3.73 -19.37
CA ILE A 217 -2.29 -4.62 -19.12
C ILE A 217 -1.75 -6.05 -18.97
N ASP A 218 -2.06 -6.68 -17.85
CA ASP A 218 -1.75 -8.08 -17.63
C ASP A 218 -2.76 -8.93 -18.43
N PRO A 219 -2.33 -9.78 -19.38
CA PRO A 219 -3.23 -10.65 -20.13
C PRO A 219 -3.93 -11.70 -19.25
N ASN A 220 -3.36 -12.02 -18.09
CA ASN A 220 -3.97 -12.87 -17.06
C ASN A 220 -4.66 -12.02 -15.97
N GLY A 221 -4.70 -10.70 -16.18
CA GLY A 221 -5.32 -9.68 -15.35
C GLY A 221 -6.82 -9.87 -15.16
N CYS A 222 -7.29 -9.67 -13.95
CA CYS A 222 -8.70 -9.49 -13.70
C CYS A 222 -9.22 -8.25 -14.45
N THR A 223 -10.40 -8.39 -15.04
CA THR A 223 -11.08 -7.32 -15.73
C THR A 223 -12.54 -7.29 -15.31
N PHE A 224 -13.03 -6.11 -14.94
CA PHE A 224 -14.42 -5.93 -14.52
C PHE A 224 -14.92 -4.55 -14.92
N THR A 225 -16.25 -4.41 -14.99
CA THR A 225 -16.89 -3.17 -15.43
C THR A 225 -17.73 -2.58 -14.31
N VAL A 226 -17.63 -1.26 -14.14
CA VAL A 226 -18.39 -0.45 -13.20
C VAL A 226 -19.29 0.49 -13.98
N ALA A 227 -20.61 0.35 -13.81
CA ALA A 227 -21.59 1.13 -14.57
C ALA A 227 -21.44 2.64 -14.36
N SER A 228 -21.19 3.06 -13.12
CA SER A 228 -20.88 4.45 -12.81
C SER A 228 -20.16 4.57 -11.49
N VAL A 229 -19.27 5.55 -11.39
CA VAL A 229 -18.60 5.92 -10.15
C VAL A 229 -18.39 7.43 -10.09
N SER A 230 -18.68 8.04 -8.96
CA SER A 230 -18.42 9.46 -8.69
C SER A 230 -17.43 9.59 -7.54
N PHE A 231 -16.44 10.45 -7.69
CA PHE A 231 -15.37 10.65 -6.73
C PHE A 231 -15.15 12.14 -6.45
N ALA A 232 -14.67 12.42 -5.24
CA ALA A 232 -14.25 13.74 -4.81
C ALA A 232 -12.96 13.58 -4.02
N PHE A 233 -11.91 14.27 -4.44
CA PHE A 233 -10.61 14.22 -3.79
C PHE A 233 -10.19 15.58 -3.23
N GLY A 234 -9.53 15.54 -2.07
CA GLY A 234 -9.06 16.74 -1.38
C GLY A 234 -10.19 17.61 -0.81
N ALA A 235 -9.95 18.92 -0.73
CA ALA A 235 -10.90 19.87 -0.17
C ALA A 235 -12.07 20.14 -1.13
N ALA A 236 -13.28 20.26 -0.59
CA ALA A 236 -14.44 20.65 -1.39
C ALA A 236 -14.24 22.05 -1.99
N CYS A 237 -14.43 22.17 -3.31
CA CYS A 237 -14.32 23.45 -4.00
C CYS A 237 -15.36 24.43 -3.44
N GLN A 238 -14.88 25.46 -2.73
CA GLN A 238 -15.73 26.53 -2.22
C GLN A 238 -16.04 27.46 -3.40
N ASN A 239 -17.34 27.60 -3.73
CA ASN A 239 -17.94 28.58 -4.64
C ASN A 239 -16.93 29.37 -5.50
N GLN A 240 -16.55 28.81 -6.66
CA GLN A 240 -15.87 29.57 -7.71
C GLN A 240 -16.87 30.22 -8.64
#